data_AF-A0A7L4H616-F1
#
_entry.id   AF-A0A7L4H616-F1
#
_cell.length_a   1.000
_cell.length_b   1.000
_cell.length_c   1.000
_cell.angle_alpha   90.00
_cell.angle_beta   90.00
_cell.angle_gamma   90.00
#
_symmetry.space_group_name_H-M   'P 1'
#
loop_
_entity.id
_entity.type
_entity.pdbx_description
1 polymer ?
#
loop_
_entity_poly.entity_id
_entity_poly.type
_entity_poly.pdbx_seq_one_letter_code
_entity_poly.pdbx_strand_id
1 'polypeptide(L)'
;ATIASTDMELLLRDNVFVDFFNMFLNLPVFGQTPVYISRTGWWDLWPELPSCLDPSPPALLAWLEKHRLPHFCKSSLCLHLILCQKLLSFIQSEEAAKLLNWQSADQWLLEKYISGSQGMWNFRTFIQGMAGEELTDFWLTTERLLGLDESDASQRDLYLSLLHKLKATHLREGSIIITLCRTITGCHVQPINTRREILMQMQEQVLFMIQTYWLPKFFIHCKMGMEEEESCQPLLQEYQERLLQANSEEPSGHSENLFNMHIKRSQGLSGPYCSKKAKAEIWTLVTEGRDTQEMKMPSFLVLEPAGSTKESHWYKDALGSILQQSEHPANTAFGGERGATAPTSPKRSPEQVLHLEGLCEDKVLSNLCSSAPCVQLPSLKKPVQTSSFLCWALSAETFAGRPFRDFLKRQDRSVETHLLDLWHDLEEFLPVVLDPRRENSFFLRHLIGEKICKTYLEEGNIQQLPLETRTLRNLWNPLMSGEFSPWILRAQNEICKVLCGSYEEFLADDDRTFLQFMCPQGDVPVPKMEGLTVGKDVHFLLAQRINQSLKLSQALHGTRNLEDLFSEYWQLITSWDLWKGSSIQAEAEP
;
A
#
# COMPACT_ATOMS: atom_id res chain seq x y z
N ALA A 1 17.62 -6.55 -7.36
CA ALA A 1 17.64 -5.10 -7.48
C ALA A 1 18.93 -4.60 -6.85
N THR A 2 19.73 -3.87 -7.63
CA THR A 2 21.07 -3.47 -7.19
C THR A 2 21.09 -1.95 -7.16
N ILE A 3 21.20 -1.38 -5.96
CA ILE A 3 21.48 0.05 -5.79
C ILE A 3 22.95 0.28 -6.16
N ALA A 4 23.28 1.44 -6.73
CA ALA A 4 24.60 1.74 -7.28
C ALA A 4 25.75 1.73 -6.25
N SER A 5 25.42 1.84 -4.96
CA SER A 5 26.39 1.83 -3.86
C SER A 5 25.82 1.07 -2.65
N THR A 6 26.70 0.52 -1.82
CA THR A 6 26.38 0.02 -0.47
C THR A 6 26.88 0.95 0.63
N ASP A 7 27.59 2.01 0.27
CA ASP A 7 28.10 3.03 1.20
C ASP A 7 26.96 3.96 1.60
N MET A 8 26.58 3.93 2.87
CA MET A 8 25.47 4.74 3.38
C MET A 8 25.73 6.23 3.30
N GLU A 9 26.98 6.71 3.41
CA GLU A 9 27.28 8.14 3.31
C GLU A 9 27.01 8.69 1.92
N LEU A 10 27.22 7.87 0.88
CA LEU A 10 26.88 8.24 -0.50
C LEU A 10 25.38 8.15 -0.75
N LEU A 11 24.73 7.11 -0.23
CA LEU A 11 23.29 6.90 -0.42
C LEU A 11 22.45 7.99 0.24
N LEU A 12 22.84 8.48 1.43
CA LEU A 12 22.12 9.54 2.15
C LEU A 12 22.19 10.92 1.48
N ARG A 13 22.99 11.08 0.42
CA ARG A 13 23.00 12.30 -0.41
C ARG A 13 21.83 12.35 -1.40
N ASP A 14 21.26 11.19 -1.73
CA ASP A 14 20.07 11.11 -2.58
C ASP A 14 18.82 11.23 -1.70
N ASN A 15 18.12 12.37 -1.79
CA ASN A 15 16.90 12.63 -1.02
C ASN A 15 15.77 11.63 -1.34
N VAL A 16 15.74 11.08 -2.56
CA VAL A 16 14.77 10.04 -2.94
C VAL A 16 15.11 8.73 -2.21
N PHE A 17 16.39 8.36 -2.16
CA PHE A 17 16.83 7.22 -1.35
C PHE A 17 16.45 7.41 0.13
N VAL A 18 16.76 8.57 0.71
CA VAL A 18 16.46 8.88 2.12
C VAL A 18 14.98 8.72 2.41
N ASP A 19 14.11 9.18 1.51
CA ASP A 19 12.67 9.05 1.66
C ASP A 19 12.20 7.58 1.75
N PHE A 20 12.57 6.76 0.76
CA PHE A 20 12.23 5.34 0.76
C PHE A 20 12.87 4.57 1.91
N PHE A 21 14.10 4.91 2.28
CA PHE A 21 14.81 4.24 3.35
C PHE A 21 14.24 4.61 4.73
N ASN A 22 13.91 5.87 4.97
CA ASN A 22 13.20 6.30 6.19
C ASN A 22 11.85 5.57 6.32
N MET A 23 11.11 5.41 5.23
CA MET A 23 9.87 4.62 5.26
C MET A 23 10.10 3.18 5.68
N PHE A 24 11.10 2.53 5.08
CA PHE A 24 11.46 1.17 5.43
C PHE A 24 11.84 1.05 6.90
N LEU A 25 12.67 1.96 7.41
CA LEU A 25 13.13 1.98 8.80
C LEU A 25 12.00 2.24 9.81
N ASN A 26 10.90 2.87 9.39
CA ASN A 26 9.72 3.12 10.24
C ASN A 26 8.65 2.03 10.15
N LEU A 27 8.89 0.94 9.40
CA LEU A 27 7.98 -0.19 9.39
C LEU A 27 7.84 -0.80 10.79
N PRO A 28 6.63 -1.24 11.19
CA PRO A 28 6.34 -1.63 12.57
C PRO A 28 7.19 -2.80 13.08
N VAL A 29 7.74 -3.62 12.18
CA VAL A 29 8.49 -4.83 12.50
C VAL A 29 9.79 -4.58 13.25
N PHE A 30 10.46 -3.45 13.02
CA PHE A 30 11.74 -3.13 13.64
C PHE A 30 11.60 -2.66 15.08
N GLY A 31 12.54 -3.04 15.95
CA GLY A 31 12.63 -2.50 17.30
C GLY A 31 13.03 -1.03 17.26
N GLN A 32 14.27 -0.78 16.83
CA GLN A 32 14.81 0.57 16.58
C GLN A 32 14.36 1.10 15.21
N THR A 33 13.75 2.27 15.19
CA THR A 33 13.26 3.00 14.01
C THR A 33 13.97 4.37 13.89
N PRO A 34 15.17 4.43 13.30
CA PRO A 34 15.88 5.67 13.07
C PRO A 34 15.30 6.45 11.89
N VAL A 35 15.38 7.78 11.93
CA VAL A 35 14.95 8.68 10.85
C VAL A 35 16.03 9.70 10.56
N TYR A 36 16.43 9.81 9.29
CA TYR A 36 17.40 10.80 8.84
C TYR A 36 16.71 12.05 8.29
N ILE A 37 17.17 13.23 8.69
CA ILE A 37 16.71 14.52 8.19
C ILE A 37 17.83 15.13 7.33
N SER A 38 17.73 15.00 6.00
CA SER A 38 18.78 15.45 5.07
C SER A 38 19.16 16.91 5.23
N ARG A 39 18.18 17.79 5.50
CA ARG A 39 18.38 19.24 5.62
C ARG A 39 19.36 19.62 6.73
N THR A 40 19.23 18.95 7.86
CA THR A 40 19.95 19.28 9.08
C THR A 40 21.13 18.34 9.28
N GLY A 41 21.12 17.16 8.65
CA GLY A 41 22.06 16.08 8.89
C GLY A 41 21.79 15.32 10.19
N TRP A 42 20.59 15.42 10.76
CA TRP A 42 20.28 14.82 12.07
C TRP A 42 19.61 13.46 11.93
N TRP A 43 19.93 12.59 12.89
CA TRP A 43 19.26 11.33 13.13
C TRP A 43 18.38 11.42 14.37
N ASP A 44 17.10 11.17 14.16
CA ASP A 44 16.12 11.00 15.23
C ASP A 44 15.89 9.50 15.46
N LEU A 45 16.27 9.06 16.66
CA LEU A 45 16.24 7.67 17.07
C LEU A 45 15.00 7.39 17.91
N TRP A 46 14.35 6.26 17.62
CA TRP A 46 13.32 5.75 18.51
C TRP A 46 13.38 4.22 18.62
N PRO A 47 13.39 3.62 19.83
CA PRO A 47 13.49 4.28 21.13
C PRO A 47 14.74 5.18 21.26
N GLU A 48 14.65 6.18 22.12
CA GLU A 48 15.77 7.08 22.37
C GLU A 48 16.91 6.33 23.10
N LEU A 49 18.16 6.71 22.81
CA LEU A 49 19.31 6.18 23.51
C LEU A 49 19.38 6.74 24.94
N PRO A 50 19.74 5.93 25.95
CA PRO A 50 20.03 6.42 27.30
C PRO A 50 21.06 7.55 27.29
N SER A 51 20.82 8.59 28.09
CA SER A 51 21.66 9.81 28.08
C SER A 51 23.12 9.59 28.51
N CYS A 52 23.42 8.43 29.10
CA CYS A 52 24.77 8.00 29.47
C CYS A 52 25.59 7.47 28.29
N LEU A 53 24.97 7.22 27.13
CA LEU A 53 25.65 6.76 25.93
C LEU A 53 26.06 7.95 25.07
N ASP A 54 27.28 7.93 24.52
CA ASP A 54 27.70 8.90 23.51
C ASP A 54 27.48 8.30 22.12
N PRO A 55 26.42 8.72 21.40
CA PRO A 55 26.06 8.11 20.13
C PRO A 55 27.06 8.51 19.04
N SER A 56 27.62 7.52 18.35
CA SER A 56 28.55 7.72 17.23
C SER A 56 27.81 7.55 15.90
N PRO A 57 27.69 8.60 15.06
CA PRO A 57 27.08 8.49 13.73
C PRO A 57 27.73 7.40 12.86
N PRO A 58 29.07 7.26 12.78
CA PRO A 58 29.70 6.15 12.06
C PRO A 58 29.28 4.76 12.55
N ALA A 59 29.08 4.58 13.86
CA ALA A 59 28.61 3.30 14.39
C ALA A 59 27.14 3.02 13.97
N LEU A 60 26.31 4.06 13.86
CA LEU A 60 24.93 3.94 13.43
C LEU A 60 24.87 3.55 11.95
N LEU A 61 25.68 4.20 11.11
CA LEU A 61 25.78 3.87 9.70
C LEU A 61 26.26 2.43 9.50
N ALA A 62 27.30 2.00 10.20
CA ALA A 62 27.80 0.62 10.14
C ALA A 62 26.72 -0.42 10.57
N TRP A 63 25.91 -0.09 11.58
CA TRP A 63 24.79 -0.94 11.98
C TRP A 63 23.69 -0.97 10.90
N LEU A 64 23.34 0.17 10.29
CA LEU A 64 22.37 0.26 9.20
C LEU A 64 22.82 -0.53 7.97
N GLU A 65 24.09 -0.39 7.57
CA GLU A 65 24.71 -1.13 6.46
C GLU A 65 24.65 -2.64 6.65
N LYS A 66 24.87 -3.09 7.89
CA LYS A 66 24.90 -4.52 8.21
C LYS A 66 23.51 -5.12 8.41
N HIS A 67 22.60 -4.40 9.07
CA HIS A 67 21.37 -4.97 9.63
C HIS A 67 20.09 -4.44 9.00
N ARG A 68 20.12 -3.35 8.20
CA ARG A 68 18.91 -2.76 7.59
C ARG A 68 19.00 -2.68 6.07
N LEU A 69 20.09 -2.14 5.53
CA LEU A 69 20.28 -1.96 4.09
C LEU A 69 20.11 -3.25 3.27
N PRO A 70 20.65 -4.42 3.69
CA PRO A 70 20.51 -5.66 2.91
C PRO A 70 19.05 -6.13 2.80
N HIS A 71 18.22 -5.82 3.80
CA HIS A 71 16.80 -6.13 3.79
C HIS A 71 16.02 -5.12 2.94
N PHE A 72 16.37 -3.83 3.01
CA PHE A 72 15.81 -2.79 2.15
C PHE A 72 16.05 -3.12 0.67
N CYS A 73 17.28 -3.48 0.27
CA CYS A 73 17.62 -3.79 -1.13
C CYS A 73 16.82 -4.98 -1.72
N LYS A 74 16.30 -5.86 -0.86
CA LYS A 74 15.46 -7.01 -1.27
C LYS A 74 13.97 -6.67 -1.27
N SER A 75 13.62 -5.53 -0.71
CA SER A 75 12.25 -5.09 -0.49
C SER A 75 11.61 -4.55 -1.77
N SER A 76 10.28 -4.54 -1.82
CA SER A 76 9.48 -3.87 -2.83
C SER A 76 9.62 -2.35 -2.78
N LEU A 77 9.86 -1.74 -1.62
CA LEU A 77 10.17 -0.30 -1.53
C LEU A 77 11.43 0.04 -2.32
N CYS A 78 12.47 -0.79 -2.25
CA CYS A 78 13.67 -0.58 -3.08
C CYS A 78 13.38 -0.73 -4.58
N LEU A 79 12.46 -1.61 -5.00
CA LEU A 79 12.07 -1.70 -6.42
C LEU A 79 11.36 -0.44 -6.89
N HIS A 80 10.51 0.15 -6.05
CA HIS A 80 9.85 1.42 -6.34
C HIS A 80 10.84 2.59 -6.36
N LEU A 81 11.84 2.58 -5.47
CA LEU A 81 12.97 3.53 -5.54
C LEU A 81 13.69 3.43 -6.89
N ILE A 82 14.03 2.22 -7.35
CA ILE A 82 14.72 2.04 -8.64
C ILE A 82 13.84 2.52 -9.79
N LEU A 83 12.54 2.19 -9.78
CA LEU A 83 11.61 2.70 -10.78
C LEU A 83 11.54 4.24 -10.75
N CYS A 84 11.43 4.84 -9.56
CA CYS A 84 11.45 6.29 -9.37
C CYS A 84 12.72 6.91 -9.97
N GLN A 85 13.89 6.36 -9.66
CA GLN A 85 15.17 6.82 -10.22
C GLN A 85 15.22 6.69 -11.74
N LYS A 86 14.66 5.61 -12.32
CA LYS A 86 14.53 5.47 -13.79
C LYS A 86 13.62 6.54 -14.40
N LEU A 87 12.51 6.88 -13.75
CA LEU A 87 11.62 7.94 -14.21
C LEU A 87 12.28 9.32 -14.10
N LEU A 88 12.93 9.61 -12.97
CA LEU A 88 13.68 10.86 -12.76
C LEU A 88 14.81 11.03 -13.78
N SER A 89 15.60 9.98 -14.01
CA SER A 89 16.67 10.02 -15.02
C SER A 89 16.15 10.29 -16.42
N PHE A 90 14.94 9.82 -16.74
CA PHE A 90 14.29 10.13 -18.01
C PHE A 90 13.78 11.57 -18.06
N ILE A 91 13.22 12.09 -16.97
CA ILE A 91 12.76 13.49 -16.90
C ILE A 91 13.95 14.46 -17.07
N GLN A 92 15.10 14.13 -16.49
CA GLN A 92 16.33 14.93 -16.56
C GLN A 92 17.07 14.81 -17.91
N SER A 93 16.72 13.84 -18.75
CA SER A 93 17.37 13.64 -20.06
C SER A 93 16.93 14.72 -21.05
N GLU A 94 17.91 15.32 -21.72
CA GLU A 94 17.64 16.28 -22.80
C GLU A 94 16.92 15.64 -23.99
N GLU A 95 17.22 14.37 -24.29
CA GLU A 95 16.59 13.62 -25.38
C GLU A 95 15.10 13.42 -25.10
N ALA A 96 14.75 13.04 -23.87
CA ALA A 96 13.37 12.89 -23.44
C ALA A 96 12.63 14.23 -23.45
N ALA A 97 13.27 15.30 -22.95
CA ALA A 97 12.70 16.65 -22.97
C ALA A 97 12.38 17.12 -24.41
N LYS A 98 13.30 16.88 -25.35
CA LYS A 98 13.08 17.18 -26.79
C LYS A 98 11.98 16.31 -27.38
N LEU A 99 11.95 15.01 -27.06
CA LEU A 99 10.95 14.07 -27.57
C LEU A 99 9.53 14.44 -27.14
N LEU A 100 9.37 14.87 -25.89
CA LEU A 100 8.07 15.16 -25.27
C LEU A 100 7.72 16.65 -25.26
N ASN A 101 8.60 17.50 -25.82
CA ASN A 101 8.50 18.95 -25.83
C ASN A 101 8.34 19.56 -24.42
N TRP A 102 9.06 19.03 -23.44
CA TRP A 102 9.09 19.58 -22.07
C TRP A 102 10.05 20.76 -21.97
N GLN A 103 9.60 21.82 -21.29
CA GLN A 103 10.45 22.93 -20.88
C GLN A 103 11.11 22.64 -19.53
N SER A 104 12.12 23.42 -19.15
CA SER A 104 12.81 23.28 -17.85
C SER A 104 11.84 23.37 -16.67
N ALA A 105 10.80 24.22 -16.78
CA ALA A 105 9.74 24.32 -15.79
C ALA A 105 8.86 23.06 -15.72
N ASP A 106 8.62 22.39 -16.84
CA ASP A 106 7.86 21.14 -16.88
C ASP A 106 8.66 20.00 -16.24
N GLN A 107 9.96 19.91 -16.54
CA GLN A 107 10.86 18.93 -15.93
C GLN A 107 10.91 19.11 -14.41
N TRP A 108 11.13 20.33 -13.94
CA TRP A 108 11.14 20.66 -12.52
C TRP A 108 9.83 20.25 -11.81
N LEU A 109 8.68 20.59 -12.41
CA LEU A 109 7.38 20.31 -11.82
C LEU A 109 7.10 18.80 -11.80
N LEU A 110 7.42 18.10 -12.89
CA LEU A 110 7.24 16.65 -12.98
C LEU A 110 8.18 15.89 -12.04
N GLU A 111 9.42 16.33 -11.89
CA GLU A 111 10.35 15.83 -10.87
C GLU A 111 9.74 15.96 -9.48
N LYS A 112 9.16 17.12 -9.15
CA LYS A 112 8.49 17.34 -7.86
C LYS A 112 7.31 16.39 -7.63
N TYR A 113 6.53 16.08 -8.67
CA TYR A 113 5.38 15.17 -8.55
C TYR A 113 5.75 13.69 -8.41
N ILE A 114 6.84 13.25 -9.06
CA ILE A 114 7.24 11.83 -9.05
C ILE A 114 8.21 11.48 -7.93
N SER A 115 8.98 12.46 -7.43
CA SER A 115 10.06 12.20 -6.49
C SER A 115 9.55 11.63 -5.16
N GLY A 116 10.28 10.64 -4.66
CA GLY A 116 9.97 9.99 -3.40
C GLY A 116 8.83 8.97 -3.50
N SER A 117 8.53 8.38 -2.36
CA SER A 117 7.61 7.28 -2.22
C SER A 117 6.15 7.67 -2.39
N GLN A 118 5.75 8.81 -1.83
CA GLN A 118 4.41 9.32 -2.01
C GLN A 118 4.19 9.75 -3.47
N GLY A 119 5.21 10.28 -4.19
CA GLY A 119 5.14 10.59 -5.63
C GLY A 119 4.90 9.33 -6.46
N MET A 120 5.67 8.28 -6.18
CA MET A 120 5.45 6.96 -6.77
C MET A 120 4.07 6.37 -6.42
N TRP A 121 3.57 6.62 -5.21
CA TRP A 121 2.22 6.19 -4.83
C TRP A 121 1.16 6.91 -5.67
N ASN A 122 1.24 8.23 -5.85
CA ASN A 122 0.30 8.97 -6.70
C ASN A 122 0.33 8.48 -8.14
N PHE A 123 1.52 8.23 -8.68
CA PHE A 123 1.67 7.68 -10.01
C PHE A 123 0.99 6.30 -10.14
N ARG A 124 1.17 5.43 -9.14
CA ARG A 124 0.53 4.11 -9.07
C ARG A 124 -0.99 4.21 -8.93
N THR A 125 -1.49 5.15 -8.14
CA THR A 125 -2.93 5.43 -7.99
C THR A 125 -3.52 5.94 -9.29
N PHE A 126 -2.84 6.86 -9.98
CA PHE A 126 -3.27 7.37 -11.28
C PHE A 126 -3.43 6.27 -12.32
N ILE A 127 -2.48 5.33 -12.40
CA ILE A 127 -2.53 4.24 -13.40
C ILE A 127 -3.38 3.04 -12.98
N GLN A 128 -3.96 3.06 -11.77
CA GLN A 128 -4.74 1.95 -11.23
C GLN A 128 -5.97 1.65 -12.10
N GLY A 129 -6.23 0.37 -12.36
CA GLY A 129 -7.33 -0.07 -13.21
C GLY A 129 -7.13 0.20 -14.70
N MET A 130 -6.00 0.80 -15.09
CA MET A 130 -5.62 1.04 -16.48
C MET A 130 -4.45 0.16 -16.90
N ALA A 131 -4.14 0.18 -18.19
CA ALA A 131 -3.02 -0.57 -18.76
C ALA A 131 -1.64 -0.25 -18.13
N GLY A 132 -1.48 0.94 -17.52
CA GLY A 132 -0.27 1.32 -16.79
C GLY A 132 -0.01 0.49 -15.53
N GLU A 133 -1.06 0.02 -14.85
CA GLU A 133 -0.93 -0.88 -13.70
C GLU A 133 -0.25 -2.20 -14.11
N GLU A 134 -0.72 -2.83 -15.20
CA GLU A 134 -0.13 -4.08 -15.70
C GLU A 134 1.34 -3.89 -16.11
N LEU A 135 1.68 -2.75 -16.74
CA LEU A 135 3.04 -2.42 -17.15
C LEU A 135 3.97 -2.25 -15.95
N THR A 136 3.54 -1.49 -14.93
CA THR A 136 4.35 -1.28 -13.72
C THR A 136 4.49 -2.57 -12.89
N ASP A 137 3.43 -3.35 -12.73
CA ASP A 137 3.48 -4.65 -12.04
C ASP A 137 4.42 -5.64 -12.75
N PHE A 138 4.37 -5.70 -14.09
CA PHE A 138 5.28 -6.52 -14.88
C PHE A 138 6.73 -6.05 -14.70
N TRP A 139 6.99 -4.75 -14.78
CA TRP A 139 8.32 -4.18 -14.64
C TRP A 139 8.92 -4.50 -13.26
N LEU A 140 8.17 -4.28 -12.18
CA LEU A 140 8.61 -4.54 -10.80
C LEU A 140 8.89 -6.03 -10.55
N THR A 141 8.01 -6.90 -11.05
CA THR A 141 8.16 -8.36 -10.90
C THR A 141 9.38 -8.86 -11.68
N THR A 142 9.59 -8.34 -12.89
CA THR A 142 10.72 -8.70 -13.74
C THR A 142 12.04 -8.18 -13.17
N GLU A 143 12.07 -6.94 -12.66
CA GLU A 143 13.25 -6.36 -12.01
C GLU A 143 13.69 -7.21 -10.80
N ARG A 144 12.71 -7.67 -10.01
CA ARG A 144 13.00 -8.59 -8.90
C ARG A 144 13.58 -9.90 -9.41
N LEU A 145 12.96 -10.52 -10.40
CA LEU A 145 13.38 -11.81 -10.97
C LEU A 145 14.80 -11.74 -11.55
N LEU A 146 15.11 -10.70 -12.33
CA LEU A 146 16.43 -10.48 -12.94
C LEU A 146 17.52 -10.16 -11.90
N GLY A 147 17.12 -9.65 -10.73
CA GLY A 147 18.01 -9.41 -9.61
C GLY A 147 18.36 -10.65 -8.78
N LEU A 148 17.75 -11.81 -9.03
CA LEU A 148 18.05 -13.06 -8.33
C LEU A 148 19.21 -13.80 -9.01
N ASP A 149 20.03 -14.46 -8.19
CA ASP A 149 21.06 -15.38 -8.69
C ASP A 149 20.42 -16.74 -9.00
N GLU A 150 20.43 -17.13 -10.28
CA GLU A 150 19.90 -18.42 -10.74
C GLU A 150 20.68 -19.62 -10.19
N SER A 151 21.94 -19.40 -9.77
CA SER A 151 22.83 -20.41 -9.22
C SER A 151 22.65 -20.60 -7.71
N ASP A 152 22.01 -19.64 -7.03
CA ASP A 152 21.76 -19.71 -5.59
C ASP A 152 20.56 -20.61 -5.30
N ALA A 153 20.84 -21.81 -4.78
CA ALA A 153 19.82 -22.78 -4.39
C ALA A 153 18.81 -22.21 -3.38
N SER A 154 19.20 -21.22 -2.56
CA SER A 154 18.32 -20.58 -1.58
C SER A 154 17.29 -19.63 -2.20
N GLN A 155 17.51 -19.18 -3.44
CA GLN A 155 16.65 -18.26 -4.17
C GLN A 155 15.80 -18.94 -5.25
N ARG A 156 16.06 -20.22 -5.53
CA ARG A 156 15.40 -21.00 -6.58
C ARG A 156 13.88 -21.02 -6.46
N ASP A 157 13.35 -21.21 -5.25
CA ASP A 157 11.90 -21.26 -5.03
C ASP A 157 11.24 -19.90 -5.30
N LEU A 158 11.89 -18.82 -4.87
CA LEU A 158 11.43 -17.45 -5.13
C LEU A 158 11.46 -17.14 -6.63
N TYR A 159 12.52 -17.55 -7.32
CA TYR A 159 12.64 -17.42 -8.78
C TYR A 159 11.48 -18.13 -9.51
N LEU A 160 11.23 -19.40 -9.17
CA LEU A 160 10.16 -20.19 -9.78
C LEU A 160 8.78 -19.58 -9.47
N SER A 161 8.56 -19.12 -8.25
CA SER A 161 7.31 -18.47 -7.85
C SER A 161 7.05 -17.20 -8.66
N LEU A 162 8.06 -16.33 -8.81
CA LEU A 162 7.95 -15.10 -9.60
C LEU A 162 7.74 -15.40 -11.09
N LEU A 163 8.43 -16.40 -11.64
CA LEU A 163 8.25 -16.82 -13.03
C LEU A 163 6.84 -17.36 -13.28
N HIS A 164 6.29 -18.16 -12.37
CA HIS A 164 4.91 -18.63 -12.48
C HIS A 164 3.90 -17.49 -12.35
N LYS A 165 4.15 -16.52 -11.46
CA LYS A 165 3.34 -15.30 -11.33
C LYS A 165 3.31 -14.52 -12.65
N LEU A 166 4.48 -14.23 -13.24
CA LEU A 166 4.58 -13.56 -14.54
C LEU A 166 3.79 -14.30 -15.64
N LYS A 167 3.89 -15.63 -15.69
CA LYS A 167 3.13 -16.45 -16.65
C LYS A 167 1.62 -16.37 -16.45
N ALA A 168 1.17 -16.37 -15.20
CA ALA A 168 -0.25 -16.34 -14.87
C ALA A 168 -0.90 -14.97 -15.11
N THR A 169 -0.13 -13.87 -14.96
CA THR A 169 -0.66 -12.51 -15.04
C THR A 169 -0.32 -11.79 -16.35
N HIS A 170 0.96 -11.76 -16.74
CA HIS A 170 1.48 -10.82 -17.74
C HIS A 170 1.91 -11.50 -19.06
N LEU A 171 2.28 -12.79 -19.04
CA LEU A 171 2.80 -13.50 -20.22
C LEU A 171 1.78 -14.48 -20.81
N ARG A 172 0.51 -14.09 -20.85
CA ARG A 172 -0.58 -14.87 -21.43
C ARG A 172 -1.12 -14.21 -22.70
N GLU A 173 -1.84 -14.99 -23.50
CA GLU A 173 -2.53 -14.45 -24.67
C GLU A 173 -3.54 -13.37 -24.26
N GLY A 174 -3.53 -12.26 -25.00
CA GLY A 174 -4.38 -11.10 -24.72
C GLY A 174 -3.85 -10.15 -23.63
N SER A 175 -2.68 -10.42 -23.02
CA SER A 175 -2.07 -9.46 -22.10
C SER A 175 -1.54 -8.22 -22.84
N ILE A 176 -1.47 -7.10 -22.14
CA ILE A 176 -0.92 -5.85 -22.69
C ILE A 176 0.56 -6.02 -22.98
N ILE A 177 1.28 -6.73 -22.09
CA ILE A 177 2.71 -6.99 -22.25
C ILE A 177 3.01 -7.77 -23.54
N ILE A 178 2.27 -8.85 -23.81
CA ILE A 178 2.46 -9.67 -25.02
C ILE A 178 2.08 -8.89 -26.28
N THR A 179 1.01 -8.07 -26.20
CA THR A 179 0.60 -7.22 -27.32
C THR A 179 1.66 -6.17 -27.65
N LEU A 180 2.22 -5.52 -26.62
CA LEU A 180 3.28 -4.52 -26.75
C LEU A 180 4.58 -5.15 -27.28
N CYS A 181 4.96 -6.30 -26.75
CA CYS A 181 6.24 -6.97 -27.07
C CYS A 181 6.12 -7.97 -28.23
N ARG A 182 5.05 -7.89 -29.03
CA ARG A 182 4.81 -8.81 -30.15
C ARG A 182 5.91 -8.76 -31.22
N THR A 183 6.53 -7.59 -31.37
CA THR A 183 7.69 -7.39 -32.25
C THR A 183 8.95 -8.10 -31.75
N ILE A 184 9.16 -8.19 -30.44
CA ILE A 184 10.30 -8.89 -29.82
C ILE A 184 10.12 -10.41 -29.92
N THR A 185 8.87 -10.88 -29.80
CA THR A 185 8.53 -12.31 -29.93
C THR A 185 8.37 -12.77 -31.38
N GLY A 186 8.12 -11.85 -32.32
CA GLY A 186 7.92 -12.14 -33.75
C GLY A 186 9.11 -11.81 -34.67
N CYS A 187 9.99 -10.87 -34.30
CA CYS A 187 11.24 -10.64 -35.02
C CYS A 187 12.25 -11.73 -34.66
N HIS A 188 12.80 -12.41 -35.68
CA HIS A 188 13.88 -13.38 -35.62
C HIS A 188 14.64 -13.40 -34.28
N VAL A 189 14.18 -14.27 -33.38
CA VAL A 189 14.96 -14.72 -32.23
C VAL A 189 16.26 -15.25 -32.83
N GLN A 190 17.35 -14.49 -32.69
CA GLN A 190 18.68 -15.03 -32.88
C GLN A 190 18.73 -16.34 -32.07
N PRO A 191 19.21 -17.46 -32.64
CA PRO A 191 19.06 -18.80 -32.04
C PRO A 191 19.74 -19.01 -30.67
N ILE A 192 20.19 -17.94 -30.01
CA ILE A 192 21.04 -17.91 -28.83
C ILE A 192 20.38 -17.16 -27.64
N ASN A 193 19.26 -16.44 -27.82
CA ASN A 193 18.74 -15.62 -26.72
C ASN A 193 18.22 -16.45 -25.54
N THR A 194 18.77 -16.20 -24.34
CA THR A 194 18.30 -16.86 -23.12
C THR A 194 16.94 -16.30 -22.67
N ARG A 195 16.18 -17.06 -21.87
CA ARG A 195 14.89 -16.57 -21.31
C ARG A 195 15.05 -15.26 -20.54
N ARG A 196 16.20 -15.10 -19.88
CA ARG A 196 16.57 -13.90 -19.12
C ARG A 196 16.73 -12.68 -20.02
N GLU A 197 17.39 -12.84 -21.17
CA GLU A 197 17.55 -11.76 -22.16
C GLU A 197 16.21 -11.33 -22.76
N ILE A 198 15.32 -12.28 -23.07
CA ILE A 198 13.97 -11.95 -23.56
C ILE A 198 13.22 -11.11 -22.54
N LEU A 199 13.24 -11.50 -21.26
CA LEU A 199 12.59 -10.73 -20.19
C LEU A 199 13.19 -9.34 -20.03
N MET A 200 14.51 -9.21 -20.17
CA MET A 200 15.21 -7.92 -20.10
C MET A 200 14.77 -6.99 -21.25
N GLN A 201 14.71 -7.49 -22.48
CA GLN A 201 14.21 -6.73 -23.64
C GLN A 201 12.74 -6.31 -23.47
N MET A 202 11.89 -7.21 -22.97
CA MET A 202 10.50 -6.89 -22.68
C MET A 202 10.38 -5.83 -21.58
N GLN A 203 11.20 -5.92 -20.54
CA GLN A 203 11.23 -4.96 -19.44
C GLN A 203 11.64 -3.56 -19.92
N GLU A 204 12.65 -3.44 -20.79
CA GLU A 204 13.08 -2.17 -21.39
C GLU A 204 11.96 -1.55 -22.23
N GLN A 205 11.30 -2.34 -23.08
CA GLN A 205 10.18 -1.86 -23.88
C GLN A 205 9.00 -1.38 -23.02
N VAL A 206 8.73 -2.09 -21.92
CA VAL A 206 7.70 -1.70 -20.95
C VAL A 206 8.09 -0.41 -20.23
N LEU A 207 9.34 -0.29 -19.78
CA LEU A 207 9.84 0.94 -19.15
C LEU A 207 9.71 2.13 -20.10
N PHE A 208 10.06 1.96 -21.37
CA PHE A 208 9.91 2.99 -22.38
C PHE A 208 8.45 3.43 -22.54
N MET A 209 7.48 2.51 -22.52
CA MET A 209 6.06 2.86 -22.56
C MET A 209 5.59 3.58 -21.28
N ILE A 210 6.09 3.19 -20.12
CA ILE A 210 5.81 3.90 -18.85
C ILE A 210 6.32 5.35 -18.96
N GLN A 211 7.55 5.54 -19.46
CA GLN A 211 8.20 6.85 -19.60
C GLN A 211 7.60 7.74 -20.69
N THR A 212 7.22 7.19 -21.84
CA THR A 212 6.79 7.99 -23.01
C THR A 212 5.28 8.15 -23.13
N TYR A 213 4.49 7.33 -22.45
CA TYR A 213 3.03 7.39 -22.53
C TYR A 213 2.36 7.66 -21.19
N TRP A 214 2.68 6.87 -20.15
CA TRP A 214 2.01 7.01 -18.85
C TRP A 214 2.51 8.21 -18.06
N LEU A 215 3.81 8.48 -18.07
CA LEU A 215 4.40 9.60 -17.36
C LEU A 215 3.91 10.96 -17.90
N PRO A 216 3.83 11.22 -19.22
CA PRO A 216 3.23 12.46 -19.74
C PRO A 216 1.74 12.59 -19.42
N LYS A 217 0.98 11.49 -19.45
CA LYS A 217 -0.44 11.49 -19.07
C LYS A 217 -0.63 11.81 -17.59
N PHE A 218 0.21 11.25 -16.74
CA PHE A 218 0.25 11.58 -15.33
C PHE A 218 0.57 13.07 -15.14
N PHE A 219 1.56 13.59 -15.87
CA PHE A 219 1.89 15.01 -15.80
C PHE A 219 0.72 15.93 -16.19
N ILE A 220 0.00 15.60 -17.26
CA ILE A 220 -1.19 16.34 -17.68
C ILE A 220 -2.26 16.29 -16.59
N HIS A 221 -2.50 15.11 -16.00
CA HIS A 221 -3.40 14.96 -14.86
C HIS A 221 -2.99 15.82 -13.68
N CYS A 222 -1.69 15.86 -13.36
CA CYS A 222 -1.17 16.68 -12.27
C CYS A 222 -1.36 18.18 -12.53
N LYS A 223 -1.13 18.65 -13.77
CA LYS A 223 -1.35 20.05 -14.14
C LYS A 223 -2.81 20.46 -14.01
N MET A 224 -3.74 19.61 -14.47
CA MET A 224 -5.18 19.88 -14.32
C MET A 224 -5.57 19.97 -12.84
N GLY A 225 -5.14 19.02 -12.01
CA GLY A 225 -5.44 19.07 -10.57
C GLY A 225 -4.82 20.27 -9.86
N MET A 226 -3.60 20.68 -10.24
CA MET A 226 -2.96 21.88 -9.73
C MET A 226 -3.72 23.18 -10.06
N GLU A 227 -4.38 23.22 -11.23
CA GLU A 227 -5.21 24.37 -11.65
C GLU A 227 -6.58 24.37 -10.96
N GLU A 228 -7.13 23.20 -10.67
CA GLU A 228 -8.43 23.03 -10.01
C GLU A 228 -8.38 23.27 -8.49
N GLU A 229 -7.29 22.87 -7.82
CA GLU A 229 -7.21 22.90 -6.36
C GLU A 229 -6.69 24.24 -5.80
N GLU A 230 -7.48 24.90 -4.95
CA GLU A 230 -7.11 26.20 -4.36
C GLU A 230 -5.83 26.15 -3.50
N SER A 231 -5.54 25.02 -2.85
CA SER A 231 -4.31 24.87 -2.07
C SER A 231 -3.05 24.97 -2.94
N CYS A 232 -3.15 24.63 -4.23
CA CYS A 232 -2.03 24.57 -5.17
C CYS A 232 -1.66 25.90 -5.82
N GLN A 233 -2.36 26.99 -5.49
CA GLN A 233 -2.08 28.32 -6.04
C GLN A 233 -0.61 28.78 -5.87
N PRO A 234 0.06 28.57 -4.73
CA PRO A 234 1.47 28.95 -4.59
C PRO A 234 2.39 28.15 -5.54
N LEU A 235 2.10 26.86 -5.75
CA LEU A 235 2.86 26.01 -6.66
C LEU A 235 2.63 26.39 -8.12
N LEU A 236 1.38 26.70 -8.47
CA LEU A 236 1.00 27.19 -9.80
C LEU A 236 1.71 28.51 -10.11
N GLN A 237 1.82 29.42 -9.13
CA GLN A 237 2.55 30.67 -9.29
C GLN A 237 4.04 30.43 -9.51
N GLU A 238 4.69 29.57 -8.72
CA GLU A 238 6.12 29.23 -8.90
C GLU A 238 6.37 28.62 -10.30
N TYR A 239 5.48 27.75 -10.76
CA TYR A 239 5.55 27.17 -12.10
C TYR A 239 5.44 28.24 -13.20
N GLN A 240 4.50 29.18 -13.07
CA GLN A 240 4.34 30.29 -14.03
C GLN A 240 5.56 31.22 -14.05
N GLU A 241 6.15 31.51 -12.89
CA GLU A 241 7.36 32.31 -12.77
C GLU A 241 8.54 31.63 -13.50
N ARG A 242 8.75 30.33 -13.27
CA ARG A 242 9.79 29.53 -13.95
C ARG A 242 9.57 29.44 -15.46
N LEU A 243 8.32 29.32 -15.92
CA LEU A 243 7.99 29.35 -17.34
C LEU A 243 8.40 30.68 -18.00
N LEU A 244 8.23 31.80 -17.29
CA LEU A 244 8.61 33.14 -17.79
C LEU A 244 10.13 33.38 -17.73
N GLN A 245 10.84 32.70 -16.83
CA GLN A 245 12.27 32.85 -16.59
C GLN A 245 13.18 32.05 -17.54
N ALA A 246 12.62 31.28 -18.48
CA ALA A 246 13.30 30.31 -19.34
C ALA A 246 14.44 30.85 -20.26
N ASN A 247 14.88 32.11 -20.10
CA ASN A 247 15.98 32.73 -20.87
C ASN A 247 17.14 33.26 -20.01
N SER A 248 17.21 32.95 -18.70
CA SER A 248 18.39 33.28 -17.89
C SER A 248 18.95 32.03 -17.25
N GLU A 249 20.23 31.75 -17.52
CA GLU A 249 20.99 30.68 -16.89
C GLU A 249 20.85 30.76 -15.36
N GLU A 250 20.49 29.63 -14.75
CA GLU A 250 20.54 29.47 -13.30
C GLU A 250 22.00 29.40 -12.81
N PRO A 251 22.36 30.10 -11.73
CA PRO A 251 23.64 29.88 -11.09
C PRO A 251 23.59 28.55 -10.33
N SER A 252 24.26 27.53 -10.88
CA SER A 252 24.50 26.26 -10.20
C SER A 252 25.50 26.46 -9.07
N GLY A 253 25.01 26.77 -7.87
CA GLY A 253 25.78 26.83 -6.64
C GLY A 253 25.47 25.64 -5.74
N HIS A 254 25.89 24.43 -6.11
CA HIS A 254 25.94 23.33 -5.15
C HIS A 254 27.11 23.58 -4.21
N SER A 255 26.83 24.21 -3.07
CA SER A 255 27.79 24.24 -1.97
C SER A 255 27.89 22.84 -1.40
N GLU A 256 29.00 22.15 -1.67
CA GLU A 256 29.41 20.95 -0.95
C GLU A 256 29.70 21.31 0.52
N ASN A 257 28.65 21.37 1.33
CA ASN A 257 28.82 21.37 2.77
C ASN A 257 29.22 19.96 3.19
N LEU A 258 30.38 19.84 3.83
CA LEU A 258 30.80 18.65 4.57
C LEU A 258 29.65 18.24 5.51
N PHE A 259 28.97 17.13 5.19
CA PHE A 259 27.86 16.60 5.97
C PHE A 259 28.38 16.14 7.34
N ASN A 260 28.33 17.01 8.33
CA ASN A 260 28.47 16.57 9.72
C ASN A 260 27.12 15.98 10.15
N MET A 261 27.06 14.65 10.25
CA MET A 261 25.89 13.96 10.76
C MET A 261 25.88 14.02 12.29
N HIS A 262 24.69 14.23 12.86
CA HIS A 262 24.50 14.30 14.31
C HIS A 262 23.37 13.38 14.75
N ILE A 263 23.47 12.80 15.95
CA ILE A 263 22.39 12.01 16.56
C ILE A 263 21.75 12.86 17.66
N LYS A 264 20.43 13.00 17.63
CA LYS A 264 19.69 13.75 18.64
C LYS A 264 19.86 13.10 20.01
N ARG A 265 20.31 13.89 20.99
CA ARG A 265 20.51 13.43 22.38
C ARG A 265 19.17 13.37 23.11
N SER A 266 18.99 12.33 23.92
CA SER A 266 17.82 12.20 24.78
C SER A 266 17.81 13.26 25.88
N GLN A 267 16.65 13.87 26.10
CA GLN A 267 16.43 14.82 27.19
C GLN A 267 15.89 14.09 28.43
N GLY A 268 16.76 13.37 29.14
CA GLY A 268 16.47 12.90 30.50
C GLY A 268 15.91 11.49 30.66
N LEU A 269 16.04 10.60 29.66
CA LEU A 269 15.66 9.19 29.82
C LEU A 269 16.76 8.39 30.55
N SER A 270 16.52 8.09 31.83
CA SER A 270 17.41 7.28 32.70
C SER A 270 17.04 5.78 32.74
N GLY A 271 16.03 5.33 31.98
CA GLY A 271 15.60 3.93 31.97
C GLY A 271 16.44 3.03 31.05
N PRO A 272 16.38 1.69 31.22
CA PRO A 272 17.03 0.76 30.30
C PRO A 272 16.38 0.83 28.92
N TYR A 273 17.20 0.84 27.87
CA TYR A 273 16.76 0.80 26.48
C TYR A 273 15.96 -0.51 26.21
N CYS A 274 14.73 -0.37 25.70
CA CYS A 274 13.86 -1.52 25.44
C CYS A 274 12.81 -1.19 24.37
N SER A 275 12.98 -1.72 23.16
CA SER A 275 12.02 -1.56 22.07
C SER A 275 10.68 -2.22 22.40
N LYS A 276 10.69 -3.37 23.07
CA LYS A 276 9.45 -4.05 23.51
C LYS A 276 8.57 -3.12 24.36
N LYS A 277 9.16 -2.46 25.37
CA LYS A 277 8.42 -1.55 26.25
C LYS A 277 7.94 -0.31 25.51
N ALA A 278 8.83 0.31 24.73
CA ALA A 278 8.52 1.51 23.99
C ALA A 278 7.37 1.26 23.01
N LYS A 279 7.40 0.13 22.29
CA LYS A 279 6.34 -0.23 21.37
C LYS A 279 5.03 -0.54 22.11
N ALA A 280 5.09 -1.15 23.31
CA ALA A 280 3.92 -1.30 24.18
C ALA A 280 3.20 -0.01 24.53
N GLU A 281 3.94 1.06 24.77
CA GLU A 281 3.36 2.38 25.05
C GLU A 281 2.68 2.99 23.82
N ILE A 282 3.20 2.76 22.61
CA ILE A 282 2.50 3.10 21.36
C ILE A 282 1.20 2.29 21.24
N TRP A 283 1.24 0.99 21.54
CA TRP A 283 0.10 0.08 21.37
C TRP A 283 -1.08 0.43 22.26
N THR A 284 -0.81 0.81 23.52
CA THR A 284 -1.87 1.23 24.46
C THR A 284 -2.58 2.49 23.95
N LEU A 285 -1.86 3.45 23.37
CA LEU A 285 -2.45 4.69 22.85
C LEU A 285 -3.27 4.47 21.57
N VAL A 286 -2.82 3.60 20.67
CA VAL A 286 -3.57 3.27 19.44
C VAL A 286 -4.87 2.52 19.74
N THR A 287 -4.89 1.72 20.81
CA THR A 287 -6.09 0.99 21.24
C THR A 287 -7.06 1.90 21.99
N GLU A 288 -6.57 2.78 22.88
CA GLU A 288 -7.38 3.78 23.59
C GLU A 288 -7.96 4.88 22.67
N GLY A 289 -7.21 5.28 21.63
CA GLY A 289 -7.66 6.28 20.65
C GLY A 289 -8.88 5.84 19.84
N ARG A 290 -8.99 4.54 19.50
CA ARG A 290 -10.18 3.99 18.82
C ARG A 290 -11.43 4.00 19.69
N ASP A 291 -11.28 3.84 21.01
CA ASP A 291 -12.42 3.85 21.93
C ASP A 291 -12.92 5.27 22.24
N THR A 292 -12.10 6.31 21.98
CA THR A 292 -12.44 7.70 22.31
C THR A 292 -12.89 8.52 21.09
N GLN A 293 -12.47 8.16 19.88
CA GLN A 293 -12.77 8.90 18.65
C GLN A 293 -14.20 8.63 18.11
N GLU A 294 -14.92 7.62 18.62
CA GLU A 294 -16.35 7.43 18.36
C GLU A 294 -17.28 8.36 19.18
N MET A 295 -16.76 9.22 20.08
CA MET A 295 -17.60 10.05 20.95
C MET A 295 -17.40 11.57 20.89
N LYS A 296 -16.60 12.11 19.95
CA LYS A 296 -16.49 13.57 19.78
C LYS A 296 -16.37 14.00 18.32
N MET A 297 -17.49 13.98 17.61
CA MET A 297 -17.77 15.01 16.62
C MET A 297 -18.35 16.23 17.36
N PRO A 298 -17.72 17.41 17.34
CA PRO A 298 -18.40 18.64 17.71
C PRO A 298 -19.42 18.92 16.61
N SER A 299 -20.69 18.78 16.93
CA SER A 299 -21.79 19.23 16.08
C SER A 299 -21.59 20.72 15.80
N PHE A 300 -21.26 21.05 14.55
CA PHE A 300 -21.32 22.41 14.06
C PHE A 300 -22.75 22.93 14.25
N LEU A 301 -22.86 24.01 15.03
CA LEU A 301 -24.08 24.81 15.14
C LEU A 301 -24.37 25.43 13.77
N VAL A 302 -25.30 24.85 13.03
CA VAL A 302 -25.96 25.57 11.95
C VAL A 302 -26.95 26.54 12.60
N LEU A 303 -26.65 27.83 12.51
CA LEU A 303 -27.66 28.88 12.66
C LEU A 303 -28.67 28.70 11.51
N GLU A 304 -29.89 28.27 11.81
CA GLU A 304 -31.01 28.42 10.88
C GLU A 304 -31.74 29.75 11.11
N PRO A 305 -32.24 30.40 10.04
CA PRO A 305 -32.87 31.70 10.12
C PRO A 305 -34.32 31.63 10.64
N ALA A 306 -34.71 32.74 11.24
CA ALA A 306 -36.01 33.02 11.84
C ALA A 306 -37.22 32.70 10.92
N GLY A 307 -38.24 32.04 11.48
CA GLY A 307 -39.50 31.76 10.78
C GLY A 307 -40.58 31.12 11.64
N SER A 308 -41.10 31.87 12.61
CA SER A 308 -42.47 31.84 13.16
C SER A 308 -43.19 30.50 13.46
N THR A 309 -43.30 30.23 14.78
CA THR A 309 -44.58 30.13 15.51
C THR A 309 -45.37 28.78 15.54
N LYS A 310 -45.38 28.21 16.77
CA LYS A 310 -46.39 27.37 17.46
C LYS A 310 -46.47 25.88 17.08
N GLU A 311 -45.91 25.00 17.92
CA GLU A 311 -46.55 24.32 19.08
C GLU A 311 -47.54 23.21 18.66
N SER A 312 -47.14 21.93 18.83
CA SER A 312 -47.55 21.09 19.98
C SER A 312 -47.44 19.58 19.69
N HIS A 313 -46.58 18.93 20.48
CA HIS A 313 -46.74 17.67 21.21
C HIS A 313 -47.69 16.54 20.76
N TRP A 314 -47.05 15.36 20.60
CA TRP A 314 -47.34 14.04 21.21
C TRP A 314 -48.50 13.14 20.76
N TYR A 315 -48.10 11.86 20.69
CA TYR A 315 -48.80 10.59 20.97
C TYR A 315 -49.70 9.91 19.91
N LYS A 316 -49.07 8.84 19.39
CA LYS A 316 -49.55 7.49 19.09
C LYS A 316 -50.84 6.99 19.78
N ASP A 317 -51.53 6.19 18.96
CA ASP A 317 -52.28 4.96 19.23
C ASP A 317 -53.62 5.07 19.99
N ALA A 318 -54.72 4.73 19.31
CA ALA A 318 -55.30 3.39 19.36
C ALA A 318 -56.81 3.34 19.02
N LEU A 319 -57.18 2.28 18.29
CA LEU A 319 -58.42 1.49 18.38
C LEU A 319 -59.78 2.10 17.95
N GLY A 320 -60.44 1.40 17.02
CA GLY A 320 -61.84 0.98 17.24
C GLY A 320 -62.86 1.17 16.11
N SER A 321 -63.06 0.11 15.33
CA SER A 321 -64.35 -0.55 15.06
C SER A 321 -65.49 0.12 14.27
N ILE A 322 -65.80 -0.51 13.11
CA ILE A 322 -67.10 -1.11 12.68
C ILE A 322 -68.37 -0.22 12.69
N LEU A 323 -68.98 0.04 11.52
CA LEU A 323 -70.17 -0.68 11.00
C LEU A 323 -70.74 -0.05 9.70
N GLN A 324 -71.03 -0.94 8.74
CA GLN A 324 -71.92 -0.93 7.55
C GLN A 324 -72.79 0.31 7.22
N GLN A 325 -72.96 0.60 5.92
CA GLN A 325 -74.19 0.25 5.15
C GLN A 325 -74.16 0.67 3.66
N SER A 326 -74.82 -0.19 2.84
CA SER A 326 -75.44 0.06 1.52
C SER A 326 -74.49 0.31 0.34
N GLU A 327 -74.65 -0.23 -0.87
CA GLU A 327 -75.79 -0.82 -1.58
C GLU A 327 -75.23 -1.56 -2.83
N HIS A 328 -75.77 -2.74 -3.16
CA HIS A 328 -75.65 -3.37 -4.49
C HIS A 328 -76.92 -3.05 -5.29
N PRO A 329 -76.92 -3.05 -6.64
CA PRO A 329 -77.19 -4.29 -7.39
C PRO A 329 -76.32 -4.43 -8.66
N ALA A 330 -75.72 -5.59 -8.92
CA ALA A 330 -76.28 -6.80 -9.53
C ALA A 330 -76.41 -6.71 -11.07
N ASN A 331 -75.81 -7.66 -11.80
CA ASN A 331 -76.55 -8.73 -12.47
C ASN A 331 -75.70 -9.55 -13.47
N THR A 332 -75.73 -10.88 -13.27
CA THR A 332 -75.90 -11.98 -14.27
C THR A 332 -74.87 -12.14 -15.41
N ALA A 333 -74.54 -13.32 -15.94
CA ALA A 333 -74.90 -14.73 -15.73
C ALA A 333 -74.21 -15.54 -16.87
N PHE A 334 -73.80 -16.79 -16.58
CA PHE A 334 -73.71 -17.98 -17.49
C PHE A 334 -72.88 -17.86 -18.79
N GLY A 335 -72.12 -18.83 -19.29
CA GLY A 335 -71.92 -20.27 -19.06
C GLY A 335 -71.32 -20.87 -20.36
N GLY A 336 -70.82 -22.11 -20.33
CA GLY A 336 -70.80 -22.99 -21.52
C GLY A 336 -69.49 -23.17 -22.33
N GLU A 337 -68.76 -24.23 -21.96
CA GLU A 337 -68.06 -25.25 -22.77
C GLU A 337 -67.61 -25.04 -24.24
N ARG A 338 -66.30 -25.27 -24.44
CA ARG A 338 -65.64 -26.33 -25.26
C ARG A 338 -65.79 -26.30 -26.81
N GLY A 339 -64.64 -26.25 -27.51
CA GLY A 339 -64.48 -26.83 -28.86
C GLY A 339 -63.55 -26.05 -29.80
N ALA A 340 -62.44 -26.67 -30.20
CA ALA A 340 -61.38 -26.11 -31.03
C ALA A 340 -61.54 -26.47 -32.53
N THR A 341 -61.29 -25.53 -33.46
CA THR A 341 -60.28 -25.61 -34.57
C THR A 341 -60.29 -24.33 -35.46
N ALA A 342 -59.09 -23.94 -35.93
CA ALA A 342 -58.65 -22.71 -36.67
C ALA A 342 -59.21 -22.61 -38.13
N PRO A 343 -58.87 -21.62 -39.04
CA PRO A 343 -57.83 -20.55 -39.06
C PRO A 343 -58.17 -19.16 -39.74
N THR A 344 -57.19 -18.23 -39.73
CA THR A 344 -56.91 -17.04 -40.62
C THR A 344 -57.83 -15.78 -40.69
N SER A 345 -57.28 -14.65 -40.17
CA SER A 345 -57.39 -13.16 -40.41
C SER A 345 -58.67 -12.53 -41.05
N PRO A 346 -59.13 -11.25 -40.79
CA PRO A 346 -58.31 -10.00 -40.70
C PRO A 346 -58.91 -8.71 -39.99
N LYS A 347 -58.08 -7.65 -39.89
CA LYS A 347 -58.31 -6.18 -40.14
C LYS A 347 -59.39 -5.29 -39.46
N ARG A 348 -58.86 -4.16 -38.91
CA ARG A 348 -59.15 -2.69 -39.12
C ARG A 348 -60.46 -2.04 -38.64
N SER A 349 -60.33 -0.89 -37.94
CA SER A 349 -60.69 0.48 -38.40
C SER A 349 -60.17 1.55 -37.37
N PRO A 350 -60.14 2.89 -37.63
CA PRO A 350 -58.87 3.64 -37.74
C PRO A 350 -58.76 4.98 -36.95
N GLU A 351 -57.49 5.39 -36.76
CA GLU A 351 -56.85 6.73 -36.86
C GLU A 351 -57.62 8.05 -36.67
N GLN A 352 -57.05 8.92 -35.80
CA GLN A 352 -56.80 10.37 -35.96
C GLN A 352 -55.72 10.75 -34.89
N VAL A 353 -54.41 10.71 -35.18
CA VAL A 353 -53.52 11.60 -35.96
C VAL A 353 -53.19 12.92 -35.23
N LEU A 354 -51.91 13.07 -34.84
CA LEU A 354 -51.00 14.12 -35.34
C LEU A 354 -49.53 13.74 -35.10
N HIS A 355 -48.66 14.29 -35.95
CA HIS A 355 -47.43 13.72 -36.51
C HIS A 355 -46.14 14.36 -35.95
N LEU A 356 -45.08 13.54 -35.85
CA LEU A 356 -43.67 13.73 -36.32
C LEU A 356 -42.89 15.06 -36.10
N GLU A 357 -41.81 14.98 -35.32
CA GLU A 357 -40.39 15.36 -35.58
C GLU A 357 -39.66 15.19 -34.22
N GLY A 358 -38.57 14.45 -34.02
CA GLY A 358 -37.23 14.57 -34.60
C GLY A 358 -36.21 14.66 -33.45
N LEU A 359 -35.22 13.75 -33.42
CA LEU A 359 -33.89 13.85 -32.80
C LEU A 359 -33.67 13.78 -31.26
N CYS A 360 -32.72 12.90 -30.92
CA CYS A 360 -31.67 12.99 -29.90
C CYS A 360 -31.97 13.03 -28.38
N GLU A 361 -31.06 12.35 -27.67
CA GLU A 361 -30.58 12.54 -26.30
C GLU A 361 -31.34 11.92 -25.11
N ASP A 362 -30.56 11.08 -24.42
CA ASP A 362 -30.46 10.87 -22.99
C ASP A 362 -31.59 10.22 -22.17
N LYS A 363 -31.13 9.32 -21.28
CA LYS A 363 -31.82 8.72 -20.12
C LYS A 363 -32.68 7.47 -20.34
N VAL A 364 -32.08 6.36 -20.78
CA VAL A 364 -32.53 5.01 -20.36
C VAL A 364 -31.34 4.03 -20.26
N LEU A 365 -30.44 4.20 -19.30
CA LEU A 365 -29.44 3.17 -18.92
C LEU A 365 -29.10 3.23 -17.42
N SER A 366 -30.08 3.09 -16.53
CA SER A 366 -29.81 3.08 -15.09
C SER A 366 -30.42 1.92 -14.29
N ASN A 367 -31.05 0.91 -14.92
CA ASN A 367 -31.79 -0.11 -14.16
C ASN A 367 -31.40 -1.57 -14.45
N LEU A 368 -30.15 -1.87 -14.78
CA LEU A 368 -29.63 -3.24 -14.75
C LEU A 368 -28.18 -3.27 -14.22
N CYS A 369 -28.00 -2.95 -12.94
CA CYS A 369 -26.77 -3.25 -12.21
C CYS A 369 -27.05 -4.13 -10.98
N SER A 370 -26.39 -5.30 -11.00
CA SER A 370 -25.76 -5.97 -9.86
C SER A 370 -26.58 -6.30 -8.61
N SER A 371 -27.15 -7.51 -8.58
CA SER A 371 -27.39 -8.24 -7.34
C SER A 371 -26.15 -9.09 -6.99
N ALA A 372 -25.11 -8.45 -6.47
CA ALA A 372 -24.02 -9.13 -5.77
C ALA A 372 -23.57 -8.22 -4.61
N PRO A 373 -23.61 -8.68 -3.35
CA PRO A 373 -23.29 -7.83 -2.22
C PRO A 373 -21.80 -7.50 -2.22
N CYS A 374 -21.49 -6.21 -2.23
CA CYS A 374 -20.15 -5.69 -2.00
C CYS A 374 -19.70 -6.12 -0.59
N VAL A 375 -18.82 -7.12 -0.50
CA VAL A 375 -18.23 -7.57 0.77
C VAL A 375 -17.19 -6.54 1.18
N GLN A 376 -17.61 -5.52 1.93
CA GLN A 376 -16.69 -4.69 2.70
C GLN A 376 -15.95 -5.58 3.70
N LEU A 377 -14.63 -5.45 3.75
CA LEU A 377 -13.78 -6.11 4.73
C LEU A 377 -14.35 -5.83 6.14
N PRO A 378 -14.64 -6.85 6.96
CA PRO A 378 -15.09 -6.60 8.33
C PRO A 378 -13.99 -5.82 9.06
N SER A 379 -14.32 -4.64 9.57
CA SER A 379 -13.46 -3.96 10.53
C SER A 379 -13.16 -4.93 11.67
N LEU A 380 -11.87 -5.19 11.94
CA LEU A 380 -11.41 -6.06 13.02
C LEU A 380 -12.02 -5.59 14.35
N LYS A 381 -13.15 -6.17 14.74
CA LYS A 381 -13.75 -5.92 16.06
C LYS A 381 -13.06 -6.82 17.09
N LYS A 382 -12.44 -6.12 18.06
CA LYS A 382 -11.85 -6.56 19.34
C LYS A 382 -10.77 -7.65 19.28
N PRO A 383 -9.48 -7.27 19.33
CA PRO A 383 -8.37 -8.21 19.50
C PRO A 383 -8.10 -8.52 20.98
N VAL A 384 -7.56 -9.71 21.23
CA VAL A 384 -6.83 -10.04 22.46
C VAL A 384 -5.60 -9.13 22.53
N GLN A 385 -5.34 -8.56 23.71
CA GLN A 385 -4.53 -7.35 23.96
C GLN A 385 -3.06 -7.37 23.47
N THR A 386 -2.50 -8.51 23.02
CA THR A 386 -1.10 -8.63 22.56
C THR A 386 -0.95 -9.05 21.09
N SER A 387 -1.95 -9.70 20.47
CA SER A 387 -1.80 -10.27 19.12
C SER A 387 -1.97 -9.24 17.98
N SER A 388 -2.52 -8.06 18.26
CA SER A 388 -2.84 -7.07 17.23
C SER A 388 -1.61 -6.39 16.60
N PHE A 389 -0.60 -6.07 17.41
CA PHE A 389 0.59 -5.39 16.87
C PHE A 389 1.45 -6.32 16.04
N LEU A 390 1.61 -7.57 16.46
CA LEU A 390 2.36 -8.53 15.65
C LEU A 390 1.73 -8.66 14.26
N CYS A 391 0.40 -8.70 14.17
CA CYS A 391 -0.22 -8.71 12.85
C CYS A 391 0.10 -7.41 12.06
N TRP A 392 0.24 -6.23 12.68
CA TRP A 392 0.73 -5.02 11.98
C TRP A 392 2.19 -5.14 11.54
N ALA A 393 3.06 -5.68 12.41
CA ALA A 393 4.46 -5.96 12.11
C ALA A 393 4.62 -6.94 10.95
N LEU A 394 3.80 -8.00 10.91
CA LEU A 394 3.83 -9.00 9.84
C LEU A 394 3.15 -8.51 8.55
N SER A 395 2.11 -7.66 8.66
CA SER A 395 1.44 -7.04 7.50
C SER A 395 2.27 -5.96 6.83
N ALA A 396 3.41 -5.59 7.41
CA ALA A 396 4.41 -4.80 6.73
C ALA A 396 4.95 -5.56 5.52
N GLU A 397 5.96 -4.99 4.89
CA GLU A 397 6.65 -5.63 3.80
C GLU A 397 7.25 -6.99 4.20
N THR A 398 6.97 -8.04 3.43
CA THR A 398 7.47 -9.41 3.67
C THR A 398 8.99 -9.47 3.84
N PHE A 399 9.72 -8.57 3.17
CA PHE A 399 11.17 -8.43 3.28
C PHE A 399 11.62 -7.62 4.51
N ALA A 400 10.81 -6.67 4.99
CA ALA A 400 11.05 -6.02 6.27
C ALA A 400 10.88 -6.99 7.45
N GLY A 401 10.05 -8.03 7.29
CA GLY A 401 9.90 -9.14 8.24
C GLY A 401 10.99 -10.22 8.18
N ARG A 402 11.89 -10.17 7.19
CA ARG A 402 12.99 -11.15 7.09
C ARG A 402 14.01 -11.13 8.24
N PRO A 403 14.37 -10.00 8.87
CA PRO A 403 15.17 -10.02 10.09
C PRO A 403 14.57 -10.91 11.18
N PHE A 404 13.24 -10.88 11.35
CA PHE A 404 12.54 -11.76 12.28
C PHE A 404 12.60 -13.22 11.82
N ARG A 405 12.37 -13.48 10.54
CA ARG A 405 12.51 -14.83 9.96
C ARG A 405 13.94 -15.40 10.12
N ASP A 406 14.96 -14.58 9.87
CA ASP A 406 16.36 -14.97 9.97
C ASP A 406 16.75 -15.21 11.43
N PHE A 407 16.19 -14.43 12.37
CA PHE A 407 16.29 -14.72 13.80
C PHE A 407 15.71 -16.10 14.14
N LEU A 408 14.50 -16.44 13.67
CA LEU A 408 13.89 -17.76 13.90
C LEU A 408 14.76 -18.89 13.35
N LYS A 409 15.33 -18.71 12.15
CA LYS A 409 16.25 -19.68 11.54
C LYS A 409 17.54 -19.86 12.34
N ARG A 410 18.13 -18.78 12.85
CA ARG A 410 19.34 -18.86 13.71
C ARG A 410 19.08 -19.59 15.02
N GLN A 411 17.86 -19.54 15.53
CA GLN A 411 17.42 -20.25 16.74
C GLN A 411 16.91 -21.67 16.45
N ASP A 412 17.04 -22.15 15.21
CA ASP A 412 16.56 -23.47 14.75
C ASP A 412 15.05 -23.71 14.98
N ARG A 413 14.27 -22.62 14.98
CA ARG A 413 12.81 -22.60 15.17
C ARG A 413 12.09 -22.85 13.84
N SER A 414 12.16 -24.10 13.37
CA SER A 414 11.61 -24.50 12.07
C SER A 414 10.09 -24.35 11.98
N VAL A 415 9.35 -24.69 13.05
CA VAL A 415 7.88 -24.58 13.10
C VAL A 415 7.44 -23.11 13.02
N GLU A 416 8.05 -22.22 13.79
CA GLU A 416 7.75 -20.79 13.77
C GLU A 416 8.12 -20.15 12.43
N THR A 417 9.23 -20.58 11.82
CA THR A 417 9.60 -20.15 10.47
C THR A 417 8.53 -20.56 9.46
N HIS A 418 8.03 -21.80 9.56
CA HIS A 418 6.99 -22.32 8.68
C HIS A 418 5.65 -21.60 8.88
N LEU A 419 5.27 -21.27 10.12
CA LEU A 419 4.10 -20.48 10.44
C LEU A 419 4.18 -19.05 9.91
N LEU A 420 5.36 -18.41 10.02
CA LEU A 420 5.59 -17.08 9.48
C LEU A 420 5.46 -17.07 7.95
N ASP A 421 6.02 -18.08 7.28
CA ASP A 421 5.91 -18.22 5.83
C ASP A 421 4.45 -18.46 5.41
N LEU A 422 3.69 -19.30 6.13
CA LEU A 422 2.24 -19.48 5.92
C LEU A 422 1.48 -18.17 6.10
N TRP A 423 1.79 -17.38 7.13
CA TRP A 423 1.13 -16.10 7.39
C TRP A 423 1.30 -15.14 6.21
N HIS A 424 2.52 -15.03 5.67
CA HIS A 424 2.82 -14.17 4.53
C HIS A 424 2.20 -14.67 3.23
N ASP A 425 2.20 -15.97 2.96
CA ASP A 425 1.54 -16.53 1.78
C ASP A 425 0.02 -16.31 1.82
N LEU A 426 -0.60 -16.42 3.00
CA LEU A 426 -2.01 -16.07 3.22
C LEU A 426 -2.27 -14.57 2.98
N GLU A 427 -1.35 -13.70 3.42
CA GLU A 427 -1.43 -12.26 3.19
C GLU A 427 -1.30 -11.91 1.69
N GLU A 428 -0.42 -12.58 0.94
CA GLU A 428 -0.29 -12.39 -0.52
C GLU A 428 -1.54 -12.88 -1.27
N PHE A 429 -2.24 -13.88 -0.74
CA PHE A 429 -3.46 -14.41 -1.36
C PHE A 429 -4.66 -13.46 -1.24
N LEU A 430 -4.76 -12.68 -0.15
CA LEU A 430 -5.92 -11.84 0.15
C LEU A 430 -6.23 -10.80 -0.96
N PRO A 431 -5.29 -9.95 -1.42
CA PRO A 431 -5.58 -8.96 -2.46
C PRO A 431 -6.01 -9.60 -3.78
N VAL A 432 -5.42 -10.74 -4.12
CA VAL A 432 -5.68 -11.46 -5.37
C VAL A 432 -7.12 -11.97 -5.42
N VAL A 433 -7.65 -12.42 -4.28
CA VAL A 433 -9.01 -12.95 -4.16
C VAL A 433 -10.05 -11.85 -3.96
N LEU A 434 -9.72 -10.81 -3.19
CA LEU A 434 -10.65 -9.76 -2.82
C LEU A 434 -10.87 -8.71 -3.91
N ASP A 435 -9.99 -8.61 -4.89
CA ASP A 435 -10.14 -7.65 -5.99
C ASP A 435 -11.08 -8.19 -7.09
N PRO A 436 -12.29 -7.62 -7.26
CA PRO A 436 -13.22 -8.01 -8.32
C PRO A 436 -12.81 -7.46 -9.70
N ARG A 437 -11.97 -6.42 -9.76
CA ARG A 437 -11.48 -5.80 -11.01
C ARG A 437 -10.47 -6.70 -11.73
N ARG A 438 -9.86 -7.63 -10.99
CA ARG A 438 -8.97 -8.68 -11.49
C ARG A 438 -9.75 -9.95 -11.87
N GLU A 439 -10.81 -9.84 -12.69
CA GLU A 439 -11.53 -11.00 -13.29
C GLU A 439 -10.57 -12.03 -13.92
N ASN A 440 -9.43 -11.53 -14.37
CA ASN A 440 -8.34 -12.26 -14.98
C ASN A 440 -7.37 -12.97 -14.00
N SER A 441 -7.63 -12.97 -12.69
CA SER A 441 -6.72 -13.55 -11.69
C SER A 441 -7.06 -14.98 -11.28
N PHE A 442 -8.04 -15.64 -11.89
CA PHE A 442 -8.43 -17.01 -11.56
C PHE A 442 -7.23 -17.97 -11.47
N PHE A 443 -6.37 -17.97 -12.50
CA PHE A 443 -5.17 -18.80 -12.52
C PHE A 443 -4.19 -18.46 -11.40
N LEU A 444 -4.02 -17.18 -11.08
CA LEU A 444 -3.14 -16.75 -10.00
C LEU A 444 -3.70 -17.15 -8.63
N ARG A 445 -5.01 -17.03 -8.42
CA ARG A 445 -5.69 -17.48 -7.19
C ARG A 445 -5.47 -18.98 -7.00
N HIS A 446 -5.74 -19.79 -8.04
CA HIS A 446 -5.51 -21.23 -7.97
C HIS A 446 -4.04 -21.57 -7.73
N LEU A 447 -3.10 -20.90 -8.41
CA LEU A 447 -1.67 -21.13 -8.25
C LEU A 447 -1.20 -20.87 -6.81
N ILE A 448 -1.58 -19.74 -6.22
CA ILE A 448 -1.20 -19.38 -4.85
C ILE A 448 -1.90 -20.31 -3.85
N GLY A 449 -3.20 -20.57 -4.04
CA GLY A 449 -3.98 -21.45 -3.18
C GLY A 449 -3.46 -22.89 -3.17
N GLU A 450 -3.17 -23.45 -4.34
CA GLU A 450 -2.57 -24.78 -4.49
C GLU A 450 -1.18 -24.85 -3.86
N LYS A 451 -0.34 -23.82 -4.04
CA LYS A 451 0.96 -23.72 -3.38
C LYS A 451 0.78 -23.77 -1.86
N ILE A 452 -0.11 -22.96 -1.29
CA ILE A 452 -0.35 -22.93 0.16
C ILE A 452 -0.78 -24.31 0.67
N CYS A 453 -1.73 -24.95 -0.01
CA CYS A 453 -2.22 -26.26 0.39
C CYS A 453 -1.12 -27.33 0.35
N LYS A 454 -0.36 -27.42 -0.74
CA LYS A 454 0.73 -28.39 -0.88
C LYS A 454 1.89 -28.14 0.10
N THR A 455 2.24 -26.88 0.32
CA THR A 455 3.39 -26.54 1.17
C THR A 455 3.07 -26.70 2.67
N TYR A 456 1.90 -26.25 3.12
CA TYR A 456 1.62 -26.12 4.56
C TYR A 456 0.53 -27.06 5.07
N LEU A 457 -0.44 -27.41 4.24
CA LEU A 457 -1.67 -28.07 4.71
C LEU A 457 -1.75 -29.55 4.30
N GLU A 458 -0.73 -30.13 3.68
CA GLU A 458 -0.77 -31.55 3.30
C GLU A 458 -0.84 -32.44 4.55
N GLU A 459 -1.40 -33.66 4.47
CA GLU A 459 -1.73 -34.50 5.64
C GLU A 459 -0.55 -34.74 6.60
N GLY A 460 0.68 -34.76 6.08
CA GLY A 460 1.92 -34.87 6.87
C GLY A 460 2.32 -33.58 7.60
N ASN A 461 1.94 -32.41 7.09
CA ASN A 461 2.33 -31.09 7.61
C ASN A 461 1.26 -30.52 8.56
N ILE A 462 -0.03 -30.83 8.36
CA ILE A 462 -1.12 -30.41 9.27
C ILE A 462 -0.84 -30.81 10.71
N GLN A 463 -0.31 -32.02 10.92
CA GLN A 463 -0.07 -32.55 12.26
C GLN A 463 1.07 -31.83 12.99
N GLN A 464 1.90 -31.07 12.26
CA GLN A 464 3.06 -30.36 12.80
C GLN A 464 2.73 -28.89 13.13
N LEU A 465 1.60 -28.36 12.65
CA LEU A 465 1.20 -26.97 12.87
C LEU A 465 0.43 -26.82 14.20
N PRO A 466 0.87 -25.94 15.11
CA PRO A 466 0.18 -25.68 16.38
C PRO A 466 -1.03 -24.74 16.19
N LEU A 467 -1.90 -25.06 15.23
CA LEU A 467 -3.13 -24.32 14.91
C LEU A 467 -4.35 -25.20 15.18
N GLU A 468 -5.53 -24.60 15.33
CA GLU A 468 -6.75 -25.36 15.55
C GLU A 468 -7.04 -26.27 14.33
N THR A 469 -7.29 -27.57 14.56
CA THR A 469 -7.60 -28.53 13.48
C THR A 469 -8.81 -28.11 12.64
N ARG A 470 -9.78 -27.44 13.27
CA ARG A 470 -10.93 -26.86 12.57
C ARG A 470 -10.50 -25.75 11.62
N THR A 471 -9.56 -24.90 12.01
CA THR A 471 -9.03 -23.83 11.17
C THR A 471 -8.31 -24.42 9.95
N LEU A 472 -7.39 -25.36 10.16
CA LEU A 472 -6.64 -26.01 9.07
C LEU A 472 -7.56 -26.73 8.06
N ARG A 473 -8.54 -27.50 8.55
CA ARG A 473 -9.48 -28.22 7.67
C ARG A 473 -10.35 -27.29 6.82
N ASN A 474 -10.76 -26.14 7.37
CA ASN A 474 -11.62 -25.18 6.66
C ASN A 474 -10.84 -24.19 5.77
N LEU A 475 -9.50 -24.22 5.80
CA LEU A 475 -8.66 -23.51 4.84
C LEU A 475 -8.51 -24.28 3.53
N TRP A 476 -8.43 -25.62 3.58
CA TRP A 476 -8.06 -26.45 2.43
C TRP A 476 -8.96 -26.24 1.21
N ASN A 477 -10.26 -26.51 1.32
CA ASN A 477 -11.16 -26.47 0.15
C ASN A 477 -11.26 -25.09 -0.50
N PRO A 478 -11.44 -23.98 0.26
CA PRO A 478 -11.51 -22.65 -0.35
C PRO A 478 -10.19 -22.22 -1.01
N LEU A 479 -9.04 -22.49 -0.37
CA LEU A 479 -7.73 -22.17 -0.95
C LEU A 479 -7.48 -22.95 -2.23
N MET A 480 -7.74 -24.26 -2.23
CA MET A 480 -7.63 -25.10 -3.44
C MET A 480 -8.53 -24.62 -4.57
N SER A 481 -9.69 -24.04 -4.26
CA SER A 481 -10.64 -23.52 -5.24
C SER A 481 -10.35 -22.07 -5.66
N GLY A 482 -9.35 -21.42 -5.05
CA GLY A 482 -9.03 -20.01 -5.29
C GLY A 482 -10.08 -19.03 -4.77
N GLU A 483 -10.87 -19.43 -3.76
CA GLU A 483 -11.96 -18.65 -3.18
C GLU A 483 -11.59 -18.01 -1.85
N PHE A 484 -12.30 -16.94 -1.49
CA PHE A 484 -12.12 -16.28 -0.20
C PHE A 484 -12.65 -17.16 0.93
N SER A 485 -11.91 -17.21 2.04
CA SER A 485 -12.34 -17.87 3.26
C SER A 485 -12.08 -16.98 4.48
N PRO A 486 -13.10 -16.70 5.32
CA PRO A 486 -12.90 -16.02 6.60
C PRO A 486 -11.92 -16.77 7.53
N TRP A 487 -11.69 -18.07 7.28
CA TRP A 487 -10.71 -18.87 8.02
C TRP A 487 -9.28 -18.41 7.79
N ILE A 488 -8.98 -17.68 6.71
CA ILE A 488 -7.67 -17.04 6.47
C ILE A 488 -7.34 -16.08 7.61
N LEU A 489 -8.27 -15.17 7.91
CA LEU A 489 -8.09 -14.19 9.00
C LEU A 489 -8.01 -14.87 10.37
N ARG A 490 -8.74 -15.97 10.56
CA ARG A 490 -8.64 -16.76 11.79
C ARG A 490 -7.27 -17.42 11.93
N ALA A 491 -6.77 -18.03 10.85
CA ALA A 491 -5.45 -18.66 10.82
C ALA A 491 -4.34 -17.64 11.08
N GLN A 492 -4.39 -16.48 10.43
CA GLN A 492 -3.45 -15.39 10.68
C GLN A 492 -3.45 -14.94 12.15
N ASN A 493 -4.62 -14.85 12.79
CA ASN A 493 -4.73 -14.53 14.21
C ASN A 493 -4.15 -15.63 15.12
N GLU A 494 -4.42 -16.90 14.82
CA GLU A 494 -3.85 -18.04 15.57
C GLU A 494 -2.32 -18.07 15.43
N ILE A 495 -1.79 -17.86 14.22
CA ILE A 495 -0.36 -17.74 13.95
C ILE A 495 0.25 -16.55 14.72
N CYS A 496 -0.36 -15.36 14.69
CA CYS A 496 0.11 -14.20 15.46
C CYS A 496 0.18 -14.55 16.97
N LYS A 497 -0.76 -15.33 17.52
CA LYS A 497 -0.68 -15.74 18.94
C LYS A 497 0.52 -16.66 19.22
N VAL A 498 0.78 -17.62 18.34
CA VAL A 498 1.92 -18.56 18.49
C VAL A 498 3.25 -17.82 18.37
N LEU A 499 3.37 -16.92 17.39
CA LEU A 499 4.61 -16.20 17.10
C LEU A 499 4.91 -15.05 18.07
N CYS A 500 3.95 -14.63 18.90
CA CYS A 500 4.07 -13.46 19.78
C CYS A 500 5.29 -13.56 20.72
N GLY A 501 5.52 -14.72 21.36
CA GLY A 501 6.67 -14.91 22.25
C GLY A 501 8.00 -14.80 21.50
N SER A 502 8.11 -15.48 20.35
CA SER A 502 9.31 -15.42 19.51
C SER A 502 9.59 -14.01 18.97
N TYR A 503 8.54 -13.23 18.68
CA TYR A 503 8.70 -11.85 18.24
C TYR A 503 9.22 -10.94 19.35
N GLU A 504 8.76 -11.12 20.58
CA GLU A 504 9.31 -10.38 21.73
C GLU A 504 10.79 -10.70 21.97
N GLU A 505 11.19 -11.96 21.81
CA GLU A 505 12.59 -12.36 21.87
C GLU A 505 13.42 -11.75 20.73
N PHE A 506 12.85 -11.67 19.53
CA PHE A 506 13.48 -10.99 18.39
C PHE A 506 13.71 -9.51 18.67
N LEU A 507 12.74 -8.79 19.25
CA LEU A 507 12.93 -7.38 19.62
C LEU A 507 14.07 -7.21 20.63
N ALA A 508 14.23 -8.14 21.58
CA ALA A 508 15.34 -8.13 22.51
C ALA A 508 16.71 -8.45 21.85
N ASP A 509 16.72 -9.32 20.83
CA ASP A 509 17.91 -9.58 20.00
C ASP A 509 18.28 -8.35 19.16
N ASP A 510 17.30 -7.71 18.52
CA ASP A 510 17.49 -6.48 17.75
C ASP A 510 18.07 -5.35 18.64
N ASP A 511 17.50 -5.14 19.82
CA ASP A 511 18.00 -4.20 20.83
C ASP A 511 19.46 -4.49 21.20
N ARG A 512 19.78 -5.77 21.46
CA ARG A 512 21.15 -6.20 21.78
C ARG A 512 22.12 -5.89 20.66
N THR A 513 21.76 -6.23 19.41
CA THR A 513 22.64 -5.98 18.26
C THR A 513 22.84 -4.48 18.03
N PHE A 514 21.81 -3.67 18.20
CA PHE A 514 21.91 -2.22 18.10
C PHE A 514 22.83 -1.63 19.18
N LEU A 515 22.62 -2.01 20.45
CA LEU A 515 23.44 -1.53 21.56
C LEU A 515 24.91 -1.96 21.46
N GLN A 516 25.22 -3.14 20.90
CA GLN A 516 26.60 -3.56 20.66
C GLN A 516 27.37 -2.61 19.73
N PHE A 517 26.69 -2.01 18.75
CA PHE A 517 27.29 -1.00 17.89
C PHE A 517 27.38 0.35 18.59
N MET A 518 26.31 0.74 19.29
CA MET A 518 26.24 2.06 19.95
C MET A 518 27.12 2.16 21.19
N CYS A 519 27.44 1.04 21.84
CA CYS A 519 28.27 0.99 23.05
C CYS A 519 29.15 -0.28 23.08
N PRO A 520 30.30 -0.30 22.38
CA PRO A 520 31.17 -1.47 22.32
C PRO A 520 31.91 -1.81 23.62
N GLN A 521 31.96 -0.88 24.59
CA GLN A 521 32.80 -0.97 25.80
C GLN A 521 32.06 -0.84 27.14
N GLY A 522 30.72 -0.80 27.17
CA GLY A 522 29.97 -0.60 28.41
C GLY A 522 29.15 -1.81 28.83
N ASP A 523 29.41 -2.36 30.02
CA ASP A 523 28.35 -3.02 30.77
C ASP A 523 27.28 -1.96 31.04
N VAL A 524 26.12 -2.11 30.40
CA VAL A 524 24.96 -1.24 30.63
C VAL A 524 24.57 -1.41 32.10
N PRO A 525 24.75 -0.41 32.98
CA PRO A 525 24.32 -0.55 34.37
C PRO A 525 22.81 -0.67 34.34
N VAL A 526 22.24 -1.63 35.05
CA VAL A 526 20.80 -1.72 35.30
C VAL A 526 20.46 -0.69 36.39
N PRO A 527 19.84 0.47 36.09
CA PRO A 527 19.47 1.44 37.10
C PRO A 527 18.01 1.22 37.51
N LYS A 528 17.69 1.63 38.73
CA LYS A 528 16.36 1.47 39.33
C LYS A 528 15.29 2.18 38.50
N MET A 529 14.15 1.50 38.42
CA MET A 529 12.94 1.90 37.70
C MET A 529 12.32 3.14 38.35
N GLU A 530 12.57 4.32 37.78
CA GLU A 530 11.72 5.49 37.97
C GLU A 530 11.15 5.88 36.60
N GLY A 531 9.84 5.68 36.45
CA GLY A 531 9.13 5.95 35.21
C GLY A 531 8.88 7.44 35.05
N LEU A 532 9.61 8.07 34.12
CA LEU A 532 9.14 9.31 33.53
C LEU A 532 8.28 8.97 32.32
N THR A 533 7.05 9.47 32.33
CA THR A 533 6.14 9.44 31.19
C THR A 533 6.63 10.42 30.14
N VAL A 534 7.11 9.91 29.00
CA VAL A 534 7.20 10.70 27.77
C VAL A 534 5.79 11.22 27.46
N GLY A 535 5.69 12.46 26.97
CA GLY A 535 4.40 13.09 26.67
C GLY A 535 3.56 12.24 25.72
N LYS A 536 2.26 12.08 26.02
CA LYS A 536 1.31 11.30 25.20
C LYS A 536 1.32 11.74 23.72
N ASP A 537 1.60 13.01 23.47
CA ASP A 537 1.65 13.60 22.13
C ASP A 537 2.80 13.04 21.27
N VAL A 538 3.97 12.76 21.85
CA VAL A 538 5.12 12.21 21.11
C VAL A 538 4.85 10.78 20.66
N HIS A 539 4.25 9.96 21.52
CA HIS A 539 3.86 8.59 21.15
C HIS A 539 2.73 8.56 20.12
N PHE A 540 1.82 9.53 20.16
CA PHE A 540 0.77 9.68 19.15
C PHE A 540 1.35 10.01 17.77
N LEU A 541 2.22 11.02 17.68
CA LEU A 541 2.91 11.38 16.43
C LEU A 541 3.71 10.21 15.87
N LEU A 542 4.39 9.46 16.74
CA LEU A 542 5.12 8.26 16.32
C LEU A 542 4.20 7.13 15.84
N ALA A 543 3.05 6.93 16.49
CA ALA A 543 2.04 5.96 16.03
C ALA A 543 1.51 6.31 14.64
N GLN A 544 1.22 7.61 14.42
CA GLN A 544 0.79 8.13 13.12
C GLN A 544 1.87 7.90 12.06
N ARG A 545 3.13 8.20 12.38
CA ARG A 545 4.29 7.99 11.52
C ARG A 545 4.47 6.54 11.06
N ILE A 546 4.41 5.60 12.00
CA ILE A 546 4.51 4.15 11.71
C ILE A 546 3.32 3.70 10.87
N ASN A 547 2.11 4.19 11.17
CA ASN A 547 0.90 3.83 10.44
C ASN A 547 0.92 4.36 9.00
N GLN A 548 1.39 5.59 8.76
CA GLN A 548 1.60 6.14 7.43
C GLN A 548 2.61 5.31 6.64
N SER A 549 3.77 5.01 7.26
CA SER A 549 4.81 4.19 6.62
C SER A 549 4.27 2.82 6.21
N LEU A 550 3.47 2.19 7.09
CA LEU A 550 2.80 0.93 6.81
C LEU A 550 1.78 1.05 5.67
N LYS A 551 0.88 2.05 5.72
CA LYS A 551 -0.14 2.29 4.69
C LYS A 551 0.49 2.49 3.32
N LEU A 552 1.48 3.36 3.24
CA LEU A 552 2.16 3.71 1.98
C LEU A 552 2.93 2.51 1.43
N SER A 553 3.64 1.78 2.28
CA SER A 553 4.33 0.55 1.89
C SER A 553 3.35 -0.52 1.35
N GLN A 554 2.22 -0.73 2.02
CA GLN A 554 1.18 -1.67 1.59
C GLN A 554 0.51 -1.24 0.28
N ALA A 555 0.27 0.06 0.13
CA ALA A 555 -0.31 0.64 -1.07
C ALA A 555 0.62 0.45 -2.28
N LEU A 556 1.92 0.78 -2.15
CA LEU A 556 2.91 0.53 -3.21
C LEU A 556 3.03 -0.97 -3.53
N HIS A 557 2.97 -1.83 -2.52
CA HIS A 557 3.03 -3.28 -2.72
C HIS A 557 1.76 -3.87 -3.38
N GLY A 558 0.64 -3.14 -3.39
CA GLY A 558 -0.63 -3.60 -3.92
C GLY A 558 -1.45 -4.47 -2.96
N THR A 559 -1.17 -4.41 -1.65
CA THR A 559 -1.90 -5.17 -0.61
C THR A 559 -3.07 -4.41 0.01
N ARG A 560 -3.21 -3.11 -0.24
CA ARG A 560 -4.37 -2.29 0.15
C ARG A 560 -4.83 -1.37 -1.00
N ASN A 561 -6.12 -1.06 -1.01
CA ASN A 561 -6.72 -0.13 -1.98
C ASN A 561 -6.12 1.27 -1.84
N LEU A 562 -5.92 1.94 -2.99
CA LEU A 562 -5.26 3.24 -3.12
C LEU A 562 -6.21 4.45 -2.94
N GLU A 563 -7.48 4.22 -2.59
CA GLU A 563 -8.53 5.24 -2.67
C GLU A 563 -8.57 6.22 -1.47
N ASP A 564 -7.95 5.89 -0.34
CA ASP A 564 -8.16 6.63 0.94
C ASP A 564 -7.32 7.92 1.12
N LEU A 565 -6.43 8.31 0.19
CA LEU A 565 -5.46 9.41 0.41
C LEU A 565 -5.45 10.50 -0.68
N PHE A 566 -6.30 10.40 -1.72
CA PHE A 566 -6.21 11.31 -2.88
C PHE A 566 -6.62 12.76 -2.56
N SER A 567 -7.54 12.98 -1.61
CA SER A 567 -7.97 14.33 -1.22
C SER A 567 -6.95 15.08 -0.35
N GLU A 568 -6.12 14.35 0.41
CA GLU A 568 -5.07 14.95 1.26
C GLU A 568 -3.78 15.22 0.46
N TYR A 569 -3.64 14.59 -0.72
CA TYR A 569 -2.47 14.72 -1.58
C TYR A 569 -2.17 16.16 -2.02
N TRP A 570 -3.16 16.90 -2.51
CA TRP A 570 -2.95 18.26 -3.02
C TRP A 570 -2.49 19.23 -1.94
N GLN A 571 -3.00 19.05 -0.72
CA GLN A 571 -2.54 19.80 0.45
C GLN A 571 -1.08 19.43 0.77
N LEU A 572 -0.73 18.15 0.73
CA LEU A 572 0.62 17.68 0.99
C LEU A 572 1.63 18.23 -0.02
N ILE A 573 1.40 18.13 -1.34
CA ILE A 573 2.34 18.61 -2.37
C ILE A 573 2.76 20.06 -2.15
N THR A 574 1.83 20.91 -1.70
CA THR A 574 2.07 22.35 -1.54
C THR A 574 3.00 22.64 -0.38
N SER A 575 2.95 21.81 0.66
CA SER A 575 3.87 21.81 1.79
C SER A 575 5.14 20.98 1.54
N TRP A 576 5.12 20.11 0.52
CA TRP A 576 6.13 19.10 0.32
C TRP A 576 7.37 19.64 -0.35
N ASP A 577 8.46 19.55 0.40
CA ASP A 577 9.81 19.75 -0.06
C ASP A 577 10.64 18.59 0.49
N LEU A 578 11.20 17.75 -0.38
CA LEU A 578 12.10 16.65 0.00
C LEU A 578 13.30 17.15 0.79
N TRP A 579 13.65 18.44 0.65
CA TRP A 579 14.66 19.10 1.45
C TRP A 579 14.17 19.58 2.81
N LYS A 580 12.86 19.66 3.08
CA LYS A 580 12.30 20.00 4.41
C LYS A 580 11.93 18.80 5.26
N GLY A 581 11.74 17.63 4.63
CA GLY A 581 11.54 16.36 5.32
C GLY A 581 11.11 15.24 4.38
N SER A 582 11.33 13.98 4.78
CA SER A 582 10.78 12.82 4.07
C SER A 582 9.23 12.86 4.05
N SER A 583 8.60 12.11 3.15
CA SER A 583 7.14 11.90 3.01
C SER A 583 6.42 11.59 4.33
N ILE A 584 7.16 11.11 5.33
CA ILE A 584 6.67 10.71 6.65
C ILE A 584 6.83 11.82 7.71
N GLN A 585 7.53 12.91 7.38
CA GLN A 585 7.78 14.06 8.27
C GLN A 585 6.91 15.27 7.96
N ALA A 586 6.42 15.41 6.72
CA ALA A 586 5.59 16.56 6.31
C ALA A 586 4.28 16.67 7.11
N GLU A 587 3.80 15.58 7.72
CA GLU A 587 2.57 15.55 8.54
C GLU A 587 2.84 15.57 10.06
N ALA A 588 4.10 15.73 10.49
CA ALA A 588 4.51 15.54 11.89
C ALA A 588 5.04 16.80 12.58
N GLU A 589 5.13 17.95 11.89
CA GLU A 589 5.35 19.25 12.53
C GLU A 589 4.02 20.02 12.64
N PRO A 590 3.69 20.57 13.84
CA PRO A 590 2.44 21.30 14.07
C PRO A 590 2.33 22.63 13.34
#